data_AF-A0A101Y0P7-F1
#
_entry.id   AF-A0A101Y0P7-F1
#
_cell.length_a   1.000
_cell.length_b   1.000
_cell.length_c   1.000
_cell.angle_alpha   90.00
_cell.angle_beta   90.00
_cell.angle_gamma   90.00
#
_symmetry.space_group_name_H-M   'P 1'
#
loop_
_entity.id
_entity.type
_entity.pdbx_description
1 polymer ?
#
loop_
_entity_poly.entity_id
_entity_poly.type
_entity_poly.pdbx_seq_one_letter_code
_entity_poly.pdbx_strand_id
1 'polypeptide(L)'
;MNKKWMIGTLALSLGLVSAGSGALAATPTVGNTTVKTVAASLPGKEGPATINNLTVKSIIPLVVHAKKLYTYSNAGGNTHGMETFMYNGTEYRYLSSDLGSRQQLMNYIKRGFTHNAAAFYAQTQFIEVNGRMAQINEDIGNQLQYDKATAVMVSKTATTAVFELSVPQPNGQGDNADVVVKLKKVNGYWRIDMSPDTLF
;
A
#
# COMPACT_ATOMS: atom_id res chain seq x y z
N MET A 1 -26.85 -12.48 59.33
CA MET A 1 -28.25 -12.88 59.03
C MET A 1 -28.42 -12.88 57.51
N ASN A 2 -28.99 -13.83 56.78
CA ASN A 2 -29.52 -15.20 56.94
C ASN A 2 -29.76 -15.68 55.49
N LYS A 3 -29.00 -16.65 54.95
CA LYS A 3 -29.38 -18.06 54.67
C LYS A 3 -30.59 -18.29 53.74
N LYS A 4 -30.37 -18.99 52.60
CA LYS A 4 -30.90 -20.33 52.19
C LYS A 4 -30.85 -20.46 50.63
N TRP A 5 -30.11 -21.38 50.00
CA TRP A 5 -30.25 -22.85 49.82
C TRP A 5 -31.43 -23.30 48.93
N MET A 6 -31.12 -23.98 47.81
CA MET A 6 -31.56 -25.34 47.38
C MET A 6 -31.37 -25.53 45.84
N ILE A 7 -30.59 -26.52 45.37
CA ILE A 7 -30.99 -27.90 44.92
C ILE A 7 -32.03 -27.82 43.79
N GLY A 8 -31.88 -28.32 42.56
CA GLY A 8 -31.07 -29.40 41.99
C GLY A 8 -32.01 -30.48 41.45
N THR A 9 -32.05 -30.75 40.13
CA THR A 9 -32.57 -32.02 39.59
C THR A 9 -31.99 -32.36 38.22
N LEU A 10 -31.52 -33.62 38.13
CA LEU A 10 -31.17 -34.39 36.95
C LEU A 10 -32.33 -34.47 35.93
N ALA A 11 -31.98 -34.55 34.65
CA ALA A 11 -32.66 -35.45 33.71
C ALA A 11 -31.62 -36.10 32.78
N LEU A 12 -31.52 -37.43 32.91
CA LEU A 12 -30.88 -38.32 31.94
C LEU A 12 -31.65 -38.24 30.60
N SER A 13 -30.92 -38.18 29.49
CA SER A 13 -31.39 -38.84 28.27
C SER A 13 -30.21 -39.44 27.52
N LEU A 14 -30.29 -40.76 27.36
CA LEU A 14 -29.39 -41.61 26.61
C LEU A 14 -29.35 -41.22 25.13
N GLY A 15 -28.15 -41.21 24.57
CA GLY A 15 -27.90 -41.21 23.13
C GLY A 15 -26.63 -42.00 22.84
N LEU A 16 -26.76 -43.33 22.77
CA LEU A 16 -25.76 -44.22 22.20
C LEU A 16 -25.89 -44.16 20.67
N VAL A 17 -24.92 -43.57 19.98
CA VAL A 17 -24.62 -43.91 18.58
C VAL A 17 -23.10 -44.02 18.43
N SER A 18 -22.75 -45.00 17.64
CA SER A 18 -21.49 -45.70 17.45
C SER A 18 -20.46 -44.97 16.59
N ALA A 19 -19.33 -45.67 16.43
CA ALA A 19 -18.29 -45.57 15.41
C ALA A 19 -17.07 -44.72 15.78
N GLY A 20 -16.00 -45.44 16.12
CA GLY A 20 -14.67 -44.87 16.28
C GLY A 20 -14.08 -44.42 14.95
N SER A 21 -13.19 -43.43 15.03
CA SER A 21 -11.93 -43.32 14.29
C SER A 21 -11.28 -41.97 14.63
N GLY A 22 -10.01 -41.99 15.04
CA GLY A 22 -9.11 -40.84 14.98
C GLY A 22 -9.29 -39.77 16.05
N ALA A 23 -8.60 -39.93 17.18
CA ALA A 23 -8.17 -38.78 17.96
C ALA A 23 -7.15 -37.98 17.14
N LEU A 24 -7.62 -36.97 16.40
CA LEU A 24 -6.75 -35.91 15.92
C LEU A 24 -6.70 -34.84 17.01
N ALA A 25 -5.51 -34.73 17.60
CA ALA A 25 -5.15 -33.62 18.47
C ALA A 25 -5.47 -32.30 17.76
N ALA A 26 -6.36 -31.51 18.37
CA ALA A 26 -6.54 -30.13 17.99
C ALA A 26 -5.24 -29.39 18.33
N THR A 27 -4.41 -29.14 17.32
CA THR A 27 -3.32 -28.19 17.41
C THR A 27 -3.92 -26.82 17.71
N PRO A 28 -3.30 -26.01 18.59
CA PRO A 28 -3.81 -24.69 18.88
C PRO A 28 -3.70 -23.86 17.60
N THR A 29 -4.84 -23.36 17.12
CA THR A 29 -4.90 -22.35 16.07
C THR A 29 -4.18 -21.12 16.61
N VAL A 30 -2.90 -20.99 16.27
CA VAL A 30 -2.17 -19.74 16.40
C VAL A 30 -2.99 -18.72 15.61
N GLY A 31 -3.60 -17.78 16.33
CA GLY A 31 -4.37 -16.70 15.75
C GLY A 31 -3.49 -15.94 14.78
N ASN A 32 -3.57 -16.30 13.50
CA ASN A 32 -2.90 -15.62 12.43
C ASN A 32 -3.54 -14.23 12.39
N THR A 33 -2.90 -13.26 13.03
CA THR A 33 -3.33 -11.86 13.00
C THR A 33 -3.15 -11.45 11.55
N THR A 34 -4.19 -11.62 10.75
CA THR A 34 -4.18 -11.36 9.31
C THR A 34 -3.91 -9.88 9.13
N VAL A 35 -2.64 -9.55 8.90
CA VAL A 35 -2.24 -8.23 8.44
C VAL A 35 -2.99 -8.04 7.14
N LYS A 36 -3.98 -7.14 7.10
CA LYS A 36 -4.61 -6.76 5.84
C LYS A 36 -3.51 -6.20 4.96
N THR A 37 -3.18 -6.92 3.88
CA THR A 37 -2.09 -6.63 2.96
C THR A 37 -2.60 -5.81 1.78
N VAL A 38 -1.68 -5.36 0.93
CA VAL A 38 -2.03 -4.85 -0.39
C VAL A 38 -2.32 -6.05 -1.30
N ALA A 39 -3.51 -6.11 -1.92
CA ALA A 39 -3.82 -7.12 -2.91
C ALA A 39 -3.02 -6.89 -4.21
N ALA A 40 -2.61 -7.97 -4.87
CA ALA A 40 -2.08 -7.89 -6.22
C ALA A 40 -3.17 -7.37 -7.18
N SER A 41 -2.78 -6.47 -8.07
CA SER A 41 -3.67 -5.85 -9.06
C SER A 41 -2.94 -5.69 -10.38
N LEU A 42 -3.72 -5.66 -11.46
CA LEU A 42 -3.25 -5.22 -12.77
C LEU A 42 -2.93 -3.71 -12.73
N PRO A 43 -2.00 -3.21 -13.56
CA PRO A 43 -1.71 -1.78 -13.66
C PRO A 43 -2.97 -0.94 -13.88
N GLY A 44 -3.11 0.13 -13.11
CA GLY A 44 -4.28 1.03 -13.13
C GLY A 44 -5.48 0.53 -12.33
N LYS A 45 -5.48 -0.73 -11.89
CA LYS A 45 -6.56 -1.37 -11.12
C LYS A 45 -6.20 -1.58 -9.65
N GLU A 46 -5.14 -0.94 -9.18
CA GLU A 46 -4.72 -0.92 -7.78
C GLU A 46 -5.87 -0.47 -6.88
N GLY A 47 -6.21 -1.27 -5.87
CA GLY A 47 -7.09 -0.82 -4.78
C GLY A 47 -6.34 0.07 -3.79
N PRO A 48 -7.03 0.73 -2.84
CA PRO A 48 -6.37 1.40 -1.74
C PRO A 48 -5.60 0.41 -0.87
N ALA A 49 -4.42 0.78 -0.39
CA ALA A 49 -3.68 0.03 0.60
C ALA A 49 -4.51 -0.08 1.89
N THR A 50 -4.66 -1.30 2.42
CA THR A 50 -5.48 -1.57 3.62
C THR A 50 -4.65 -1.98 4.84
N ILE A 51 -3.36 -1.61 4.87
CA ILE A 51 -2.46 -1.87 6.00
C ILE A 51 -2.94 -1.10 7.24
N ASN A 52 -3.59 -1.77 8.18
CA ASN A 52 -4.03 -1.18 9.45
C ASN A 52 -3.00 -1.40 10.58
N ASN A 53 -2.25 -2.50 10.53
CA ASN A 53 -1.16 -2.83 11.43
C ASN A 53 0.19 -2.76 10.72
N LEU A 54 0.97 -1.72 11.03
CA LEU A 54 2.28 -1.49 10.43
C LEU A 54 3.39 -2.25 11.17
N THR A 55 4.15 -3.05 10.44
CA THR A 55 5.25 -3.88 10.91
C THR A 55 6.36 -3.87 9.86
N VAL A 56 7.55 -4.37 10.21
CA VAL A 56 8.65 -4.57 9.25
C VAL A 56 8.24 -5.46 8.08
N LYS A 57 7.33 -6.43 8.29
CA LYS A 57 6.83 -7.29 7.20
C LYS A 57 5.81 -6.61 6.29
N SER A 58 5.14 -5.55 6.76
CA SER A 58 4.07 -4.88 6.00
C SER A 58 4.49 -3.60 5.29
N ILE A 59 5.66 -3.03 5.64
CA ILE A 59 6.19 -1.85 4.94
C ILE A 59 6.63 -2.15 3.50
N ILE A 60 7.31 -3.27 3.26
CA ILE A 60 7.78 -3.61 1.91
C ILE A 60 6.61 -3.79 0.91
N PRO A 61 5.54 -4.56 1.21
CA PRO A 61 4.37 -4.62 0.34
C PRO A 61 3.70 -3.26 0.09
N LEU A 62 3.70 -2.35 1.07
CA LEU A 62 3.16 -1.00 0.92
C LEU A 62 4.01 -0.15 -0.03
N VAL A 63 5.34 -0.20 0.09
CA VAL A 63 6.26 0.54 -0.79
C VAL A 63 6.23 -0.02 -2.21
N VAL A 64 6.17 -1.35 -2.38
CA VAL A 64 6.00 -1.98 -3.70
C VAL A 64 4.68 -1.56 -4.36
N HIS A 65 3.59 -1.51 -3.60
CA HIS A 65 2.32 -0.99 -4.08
C HIS A 65 2.42 0.48 -4.49
N ALA A 66 3.08 1.30 -3.67
CA ALA A 66 3.32 2.71 -3.97
C ALA A 66 4.14 2.90 -5.25
N LYS A 67 5.15 2.05 -5.49
CA LYS A 67 5.92 2.03 -6.75
C LYS A 67 5.03 1.76 -7.95
N LYS A 68 4.09 0.81 -7.85
CA LYS A 68 3.12 0.55 -8.94
C LYS A 68 2.25 1.77 -9.25
N LEU A 69 1.73 2.45 -8.22
CA LEU A 69 0.95 3.68 -8.40
C LEU A 69 1.78 4.76 -9.09
N TYR A 70 3.03 4.95 -8.64
CA TYR A 70 3.96 5.89 -9.24
C TYR A 70 4.25 5.56 -10.71
N THR A 71 4.66 4.34 -11.01
CA THR A 71 4.98 3.88 -12.36
C THR A 71 3.78 4.03 -13.29
N TYR A 72 2.57 3.65 -12.86
CA TYR A 72 1.38 3.82 -13.69
C TYR A 72 1.06 5.30 -13.97
N SER A 73 1.21 6.17 -12.97
CA SER A 73 1.00 7.61 -13.17
C SER A 73 2.04 8.22 -14.13
N ASN A 74 3.33 7.86 -13.98
CA ASN A 74 4.40 8.35 -14.85
C ASN A 74 4.32 7.75 -16.25
N ALA A 75 3.81 6.53 -16.41
CA ALA A 75 3.51 5.98 -17.73
C ALA A 75 2.40 6.76 -18.46
N GLY A 76 1.67 7.65 -17.77
CA GLY A 76 0.56 8.40 -18.35
C GLY A 76 -0.78 7.71 -18.20
N GLY A 77 -0.86 6.65 -17.40
CA GLY A 77 -2.07 5.86 -17.15
C GLY A 77 -2.35 4.80 -18.22
N ASN A 78 -3.61 4.68 -18.66
CA ASN A 78 -4.02 3.74 -19.69
C ASN A 78 -3.57 4.25 -21.09
N THR A 79 -2.35 3.90 -21.48
CA THR A 79 -1.57 4.49 -22.60
C THR A 79 -2.02 4.11 -24.02
N HIS A 80 -3.28 4.33 -24.37
CA HIS A 80 -3.73 4.20 -25.76
C HIS A 80 -3.67 5.56 -26.47
N GLY A 81 -2.66 5.75 -27.33
CA GLY A 81 -2.52 6.95 -28.17
C GLY A 81 -2.15 8.21 -27.38
N MET A 82 -0.95 8.23 -26.79
CA MET A 82 -0.44 9.38 -26.03
C MET A 82 -0.40 10.64 -26.90
N GLU A 83 -1.21 11.63 -26.54
CA GLU A 83 -1.22 12.94 -27.18
C GLU A 83 -0.13 13.81 -26.54
N THR A 84 0.77 14.35 -27.37
CA THR A 84 1.85 15.23 -26.94
C THR A 84 1.66 16.67 -27.42
N PHE A 85 2.31 17.61 -26.75
CA PHE A 85 2.34 19.02 -27.13
C PHE A 85 3.62 19.71 -26.66
N MET A 86 4.00 20.79 -27.32
CA MET A 86 5.10 21.65 -26.90
C MET A 86 4.61 22.73 -25.93
N TYR A 87 5.31 22.88 -24.80
CA TYR A 87 5.08 23.95 -23.84
C TYR A 87 6.42 24.46 -23.32
N ASN A 88 6.68 25.76 -23.51
CA ASN A 88 7.95 26.41 -23.13
C ASN A 88 9.21 25.68 -23.66
N GLY A 89 9.13 25.08 -24.85
CA GLY A 89 10.26 24.37 -25.47
C GLY A 89 10.47 22.94 -24.97
N THR A 90 9.62 22.44 -24.08
CA THR A 90 9.64 21.04 -23.61
C THR A 90 8.43 20.30 -24.16
N GLU A 91 8.62 19.04 -24.56
CA GLU A 91 7.53 18.17 -24.97
C GLU A 91 6.84 17.58 -23.73
N TYR A 92 5.53 17.76 -23.66
CA TYR A 92 4.65 17.19 -22.66
C TYR A 92 3.75 16.14 -23.29
N ARG A 93 3.31 15.17 -22.48
CA ARG A 93 2.26 14.20 -22.80
C ARG A 93 1.07 14.37 -21.87
N TYR A 94 -0.15 14.32 -22.40
CA TYR A 94 -1.35 14.28 -21.58
C TYR A 94 -1.50 12.93 -20.89
N LEU A 95 -2.06 12.95 -19.67
CA LEU A 95 -2.49 11.72 -19.01
C LEU A 95 -3.76 11.17 -19.65
N SER A 96 -3.92 9.85 -19.59
CA SER A 96 -5.13 9.15 -20.00
C SER A 96 -6.34 9.56 -19.15
N SER A 97 -7.55 9.30 -19.65
CA SER A 97 -8.80 9.77 -19.04
C SER A 97 -9.06 9.28 -17.61
N ASP A 98 -8.45 8.18 -17.17
CA ASP A 98 -8.55 7.68 -15.80
C ASP A 98 -7.68 8.45 -14.80
N LEU A 99 -6.69 9.21 -15.27
CA LEU A 99 -5.84 10.12 -14.49
C LEU A 99 -5.96 11.59 -14.97
N GLY A 100 -6.79 11.84 -15.98
CA GLY A 100 -6.74 13.02 -16.83
C GLY A 100 -7.05 14.34 -16.14
N SER A 101 -7.70 14.34 -14.98
CA SER A 101 -7.88 15.53 -14.15
C SER A 101 -7.08 15.45 -12.85
N ARG A 102 -6.76 16.62 -12.26
CA ARG A 102 -6.05 16.69 -10.98
C ARG A 102 -6.71 15.82 -9.91
N GLN A 103 -8.05 15.86 -9.83
CA GLN A 103 -8.80 15.06 -8.86
C GLN A 103 -8.65 13.56 -9.10
N GLN A 104 -8.70 13.10 -10.36
CA GLN A 104 -8.52 11.69 -10.69
C GLN A 104 -7.11 11.20 -10.35
N LEU A 105 -6.08 11.95 -10.75
CA LEU A 105 -4.69 11.65 -10.41
C LEU A 105 -4.49 11.58 -8.90
N MET A 106 -4.93 12.60 -8.16
CA MET A 106 -4.81 12.63 -6.70
C MET A 106 -5.53 11.45 -6.05
N ASN A 107 -6.73 11.11 -6.50
CA ASN A 107 -7.48 9.97 -5.96
C ASN A 107 -6.79 8.63 -6.24
N TYR A 108 -6.13 8.50 -7.39
CA TYR A 108 -5.33 7.33 -7.72
C TYR A 108 -4.10 7.23 -6.79
N ILE A 109 -3.33 8.31 -6.62
CA ILE A 109 -2.12 8.31 -5.78
C ILE A 109 -2.46 8.12 -4.28
N LYS A 110 -3.59 8.67 -3.79
CA LYS A 110 -4.06 8.48 -2.40
C LYS A 110 -4.36 7.02 -2.01
N ARG A 111 -4.32 6.08 -2.96
CA ARG A 111 -4.41 4.66 -2.68
C ARG A 111 -3.23 4.16 -1.84
N GLY A 112 -2.03 4.73 -2.02
CA GLY A 112 -0.83 4.41 -1.23
C GLY A 112 -0.32 5.56 -0.35
N PHE A 113 -0.70 6.80 -0.67
CA PHE A 113 -0.11 8.01 -0.10
C PHE A 113 -1.10 8.84 0.71
N THR A 114 -0.59 9.75 1.56
CA THR A 114 -1.42 10.74 2.24
C THR A 114 -1.96 11.78 1.25
N HIS A 115 -2.99 12.53 1.67
CA HIS A 115 -3.54 13.60 0.84
C HIS A 115 -2.49 14.65 0.47
N ASN A 116 -1.69 15.10 1.43
CA ASN A 116 -0.67 16.13 1.21
C ASN A 116 0.43 15.62 0.27
N ALA A 117 0.89 14.37 0.44
CA ALA A 117 1.83 13.75 -0.48
C ALA A 117 1.29 13.69 -1.91
N ALA A 118 0.04 13.24 -2.09
CA ALA A 118 -0.59 13.17 -3.41
C ALA A 118 -0.84 14.55 -4.04
N ALA A 119 -1.21 15.55 -3.23
CA ALA A 119 -1.43 16.92 -3.69
C ALA A 119 -0.11 17.56 -4.15
N PHE A 120 0.95 17.42 -3.34
CA PHE A 120 2.27 17.93 -3.67
C PHE A 120 2.79 17.31 -4.97
N TYR A 121 2.72 15.98 -5.09
CA TYR A 121 3.10 15.26 -6.31
C TYR A 121 2.37 15.75 -7.56
N ALA A 122 1.04 15.86 -7.49
CA ALA A 122 0.22 16.34 -8.59
C ALA A 122 0.51 17.80 -8.96
N GLN A 123 1.02 18.59 -8.02
CA GLN A 123 1.36 20.00 -8.21
C GLN A 123 2.77 20.18 -8.78
N THR A 124 3.74 19.34 -8.40
CA THR A 124 5.15 19.52 -8.78
C THR A 124 5.55 18.72 -10.01
N GLN A 125 4.93 17.55 -10.24
CA GLN A 125 5.30 16.65 -11.32
C GLN A 125 4.42 16.78 -12.56
N PHE A 126 3.34 17.56 -12.47
CA PHE A 126 2.36 17.68 -13.55
C PHE A 126 1.91 19.13 -13.72
N ILE A 127 1.49 19.46 -14.94
CA ILE A 127 0.83 20.71 -15.28
C ILE A 127 -0.62 20.45 -15.68
N GLU A 128 -1.46 21.47 -15.60
CA GLU A 128 -2.84 21.40 -16.07
C GLU A 128 -2.99 22.32 -17.28
N VAL A 129 -3.38 21.74 -18.42
CA VAL A 129 -3.59 22.46 -19.67
C VAL A 129 -4.99 22.11 -20.18
N ASN A 130 -5.85 23.11 -20.34
CA ASN A 130 -7.25 22.94 -20.76
C ASN A 130 -8.03 21.93 -19.89
N GLY A 131 -7.79 21.93 -18.57
CA GLY A 131 -8.43 21.03 -17.62
C GLY A 131 -7.89 19.59 -17.63
N ARG A 132 -6.85 19.31 -18.43
CA ARG A 132 -6.20 18.00 -18.53
C ARG A 132 -4.82 18.05 -17.88
N MET A 133 -4.51 17.04 -17.09
CA MET A 133 -3.18 16.83 -16.52
C MET A 133 -2.22 16.38 -17.60
N ALA A 134 -1.01 16.93 -17.59
CA ALA A 134 0.09 16.55 -18.46
C ALA A 134 1.39 16.51 -17.68
N GLN A 135 2.35 15.73 -18.18
CA GLN A 135 3.68 15.57 -17.62
C GLN A 135 4.71 15.67 -18.74
N ILE A 136 5.97 15.89 -18.39
CA ILE A 136 7.07 15.87 -19.36
C ILE A 136 7.12 14.49 -20.04
N ASN A 137 7.37 14.47 -21.35
CA ASN A 137 7.44 13.23 -22.11
C ASN A 137 8.80 12.52 -21.95
N GLU A 138 9.09 12.05 -20.74
CA GLU A 138 10.35 11.38 -20.39
C GLU A 138 10.11 10.05 -19.66
N ASP A 139 11.16 9.23 -19.58
CA ASP A 139 11.18 8.05 -18.69
C ASP A 139 11.67 8.50 -17.30
N ILE A 140 10.88 8.22 -16.27
CA ILE A 140 11.09 8.75 -14.92
C ILE A 140 11.00 7.59 -13.93
N GLY A 141 11.96 7.58 -13.00
CA GLY A 141 11.99 6.68 -11.85
C GLY A 141 13.26 5.84 -11.80
N ASN A 142 13.46 5.19 -10.66
CA ASN A 142 14.63 4.37 -10.39
C ASN A 142 14.37 2.87 -10.61
N GLN A 143 15.47 2.17 -10.90
CA GLN A 143 15.47 0.73 -11.13
C GLN A 143 15.69 -0.09 -9.83
N LEU A 144 15.57 0.54 -8.66
CA LEU A 144 15.77 -0.12 -7.37
C LEU A 144 14.76 -1.26 -7.14
N GLN A 145 15.23 -2.36 -6.57
CA GLN A 145 14.48 -3.59 -6.34
C GLN A 145 13.76 -3.56 -5.00
N TYR A 146 12.74 -2.70 -4.89
CA TYR A 146 11.96 -2.49 -3.67
C TYR A 146 11.29 -3.76 -3.12
N ASP A 147 10.99 -4.73 -3.97
CA ASP A 147 10.45 -6.04 -3.59
C ASP A 147 11.45 -6.93 -2.84
N LYS A 148 12.75 -6.64 -2.99
CA LYS A 148 13.85 -7.33 -2.30
C LYS A 148 14.47 -6.51 -1.18
N ALA A 149 13.89 -5.35 -0.87
CA ALA A 149 14.41 -4.49 0.18
C ALA A 149 14.28 -5.16 1.56
N THR A 150 15.24 -4.85 2.42
CA THR A 150 15.13 -5.09 3.86
C THR A 150 14.73 -3.80 4.56
N ALA A 151 14.09 -3.90 5.72
CA ALA A 151 13.58 -2.72 6.42
C ALA A 151 13.89 -2.78 7.92
N VAL A 152 14.21 -1.62 8.47
CA VAL A 152 14.37 -1.38 9.90
C VAL A 152 13.38 -0.30 10.31
N MET A 153 12.67 -0.52 11.42
CA MET A 153 11.77 0.48 12.00
C MET A 153 12.61 1.42 12.86
N VAL A 154 12.72 2.68 12.45
CA VAL A 154 13.46 3.71 13.18
C VAL A 154 12.61 4.27 14.33
N SER A 155 11.35 4.57 14.05
CA SER A 155 10.41 5.05 15.06
C SER A 155 8.97 4.71 14.69
N LYS A 156 8.10 4.58 15.71
CA LYS A 156 6.66 4.38 15.52
C LYS A 156 5.87 4.91 16.71
N THR A 157 4.84 5.67 16.41
CA THR A 157 3.79 6.10 17.34
C THR A 157 2.45 5.48 16.93
N ALA A 158 1.35 5.90 17.57
CA ALA A 158 0.00 5.49 17.17
C ALA A 158 -0.39 6.00 15.76
N THR A 159 0.18 7.12 15.31
CA THR A 159 -0.25 7.83 14.09
C THR A 159 0.88 8.12 13.10
N THR A 160 2.14 7.95 13.48
CA THR A 160 3.31 8.19 12.61
C THR A 160 4.31 7.04 12.72
N ALA A 161 5.09 6.80 11.67
CA ALA A 161 6.20 5.86 11.69
C ALA A 161 7.28 6.27 10.68
N VAL A 162 8.51 5.85 10.95
CA VAL A 162 9.65 6.03 10.07
C VAL A 162 10.37 4.69 9.93
N PHE A 163 10.66 4.31 8.68
CA PHE A 163 11.46 3.15 8.35
C PHE A 163 12.67 3.58 7.52
N GLU A 164 13.76 2.84 7.69
CA GLU A 164 14.90 2.85 6.79
C GLU A 164 14.90 1.54 6.03
N LEU A 165 15.00 1.62 4.70
CA LEU A 165 15.03 0.50 3.80
C LEU A 165 16.42 0.42 3.17
N SER A 166 17.00 -0.78 3.15
CA SER A 166 18.16 -1.08 2.32
C SER A 166 17.67 -1.76 1.05
N VAL A 167 17.75 -1.06 -0.08
CA VAL A 167 17.13 -1.45 -1.35
C VAL A 167 18.21 -1.84 -2.37
N PRO A 168 18.21 -3.10 -2.85
CA PRO A 168 19.18 -3.53 -3.85
C PRO A 168 19.07 -2.78 -5.18
N GLN A 169 20.23 -2.54 -5.78
CA GLN A 169 20.36 -2.14 -7.18
C GLN A 169 19.99 -3.28 -8.12
N PRO A 170 19.58 -3.00 -9.37
CA PRO A 170 19.37 -4.05 -10.36
C PRO A 170 20.64 -4.87 -10.58
N ASN A 171 20.48 -6.17 -10.82
CA ASN A 171 21.57 -7.12 -11.08
C ASN A 171 22.65 -7.22 -9.99
N GLY A 172 22.37 -6.74 -8.76
CA GLY A 172 23.33 -6.76 -7.66
C GLY A 172 24.56 -5.87 -7.91
N GLN A 173 24.43 -4.86 -8.77
CA GLN A 173 25.53 -3.95 -9.07
C GLN A 173 25.64 -2.87 -7.98
N GLY A 174 26.73 -2.92 -7.22
CA GLY A 174 27.06 -1.89 -6.22
C GLY A 174 26.32 -2.06 -4.89
N ASP A 175 26.51 -1.07 -4.02
CA ASP A 175 25.91 -1.05 -2.69
C ASP A 175 24.40 -0.81 -2.76
N ASN A 176 23.68 -1.33 -1.77
CA ASN A 176 22.26 -1.05 -1.62
C ASN A 176 22.03 0.45 -1.39
N ALA A 177 20.91 0.97 -1.90
CA ALA A 177 20.47 2.32 -1.62
C ALA A 177 19.76 2.36 -0.25
N ASP A 178 20.11 3.36 0.57
CA ASP A 178 19.41 3.65 1.83
C ASP A 178 18.24 4.60 1.57
N VAL A 179 17.02 4.13 1.84
CA VAL A 179 15.77 4.86 1.57
C VAL A 179 14.99 5.05 2.86
N VAL A 180 14.73 6.31 3.22
CA VAL A 180 13.90 6.65 4.37
C VAL A 180 12.43 6.76 3.95
N VAL A 181 11.53 6.03 4.61
CA VAL A 181 10.09 6.06 4.35
C VAL A 181 9.36 6.60 5.57
N LYS A 182 8.68 7.75 5.40
CA LYS A 182 7.83 8.37 6.41
C LYS A 182 6.38 7.97 6.18
N LEU A 183 5.68 7.60 7.26
CA LEU A 183 4.30 7.14 7.20
C LEU A 183 3.41 7.85 8.21
N LYS A 184 2.13 7.96 7.84
CA LYS A 184 1.07 8.47 8.69
C LYS A 184 -0.17 7.58 8.63
N LYS A 185 -0.86 7.45 9.76
CA LYS A 185 -2.12 6.73 9.85
C LYS A 185 -3.27 7.66 9.49
N VAL A 186 -4.02 7.31 8.44
CA VAL A 186 -5.17 8.06 7.91
C VAL A 186 -6.37 7.12 7.88
N ASN A 187 -7.45 7.49 8.56
CA ASN A 187 -8.70 6.71 8.62
C ASN A 187 -8.47 5.23 8.97
N GLY A 188 -7.59 4.97 9.94
CA GLY A 188 -7.27 3.62 10.41
C GLY A 188 -6.24 2.84 9.59
N TYR A 189 -5.78 3.38 8.46
CA TYR A 189 -4.81 2.74 7.57
C TYR A 189 -3.52 3.54 7.43
N TRP A 190 -2.41 2.86 7.30
CA TRP A 190 -1.10 3.48 7.07
C TRP A 190 -0.94 3.89 5.61
N ARG A 191 -0.37 5.08 5.41
CA ARG A 191 -0.08 5.69 4.12
C ARG A 191 1.33 6.25 4.14
N ILE A 192 1.97 6.29 2.99
CA ILE A 192 3.25 6.96 2.81
C ILE A 192 3.00 8.48 2.86
N ASP A 193 3.74 9.17 3.72
CA ASP A 193 3.60 10.60 4.01
C ASP A 193 4.79 11.40 3.44
N MET A 194 5.10 11.12 2.19
CA MET A 194 6.09 11.82 1.38
C MET A 194 5.71 11.69 -0.10
N SER A 195 6.16 12.63 -0.91
CA SER A 195 5.82 12.64 -2.33
C SER A 195 6.41 11.42 -3.05
N PRO A 196 5.69 10.76 -3.98
CA PRO A 196 6.17 9.58 -4.70
C PRO A 196 7.53 9.75 -5.39
N ASP A 197 7.79 10.90 -6.02
CA ASP A 197 9.04 11.26 -6.71
C ASP A 197 10.26 11.35 -5.78
N THR A 198 10.04 11.45 -4.46
CA THR A 198 11.15 11.38 -3.48
C THR A 198 11.60 9.96 -3.18
N LEU A 199 10.80 8.96 -3.56
CA LEU A 199 11.09 7.53 -3.37
C LEU A 199 11.49 6.85 -4.68
N PHE A 200 10.90 7.25 -5.80
CA PHE A 200 10.98 6.51 -7.05
C PHE A 200 11.61 7.33 -8.15
#